data_AF-A0A6I3A4W1-F1
#
_entry.id   AF-A0A6I3A4W1-F1
#
_cell.length_a   1.000
_cell.length_b   1.000
_cell.length_c   1.000
_cell.angle_alpha   90.00
_cell.angle_beta   90.00
_cell.angle_gamma   90.00
#
_symmetry.space_group_name_H-M   'P 1'
#
loop_
_entity.id
_entity.type
_entity.pdbx_description
1 polymer ?
#
loop_
_entity_poly.entity_id
_entity_poly.type
_entity_poly.pdbx_seq_one_letter_code
_entity_poly.pdbx_strand_id
1 'polypeptide(L)'
;FNLIHDENPEHVLVFGADHVYRMDPGQMFVQHVETGAGITVAAIRMPRAEAHEFGVIELAEDGITIKAFHEKPSDPPAMPGHPDLCLVSMGNYIFKRDVMEEALIIDAEDIESRHDLGGNIIPFLTKNGEAKVYDFANNVVPGETERDKGYWRDVGSIDAYYDAHMDLVSVHPIFNLYNREWPLLTNPPSLPPAKFSESGGAHDSIVGAGSIIAGGILHGSVVSYDVTVGRGAIVEGSVLMPSVRIGDKSIVRNAILDKNVVVEPGAQIGVDLERDRQRFTISPGGIIVVGKGVRVTA
;
A
#
# COMPACT_ATOMS: atom_id res chain seq x y z
N PHE A 1 28.15 4.65 8.69
CA PHE A 1 28.12 3.66 7.60
C PHE A 1 28.52 2.23 8.03
N ASN A 2 28.37 1.81 9.30
CA ASN A 2 28.93 0.53 9.76
C ASN A 2 28.42 -0.69 8.96
N LEU A 3 27.10 -0.84 8.80
CA LEU A 3 26.52 -1.95 8.00
C LEU A 3 27.04 -1.99 6.55
N ILE A 4 27.14 -0.82 5.91
CA ILE A 4 27.58 -0.70 4.51
C ILE A 4 29.08 -0.99 4.40
N HIS A 5 29.89 -0.53 5.35
CA HIS A 5 31.33 -0.77 5.35
C HIS A 5 31.67 -2.23 5.67
N ASP A 6 30.94 -2.85 6.58
CA ASP A 6 31.16 -4.23 7.01
C ASP A 6 30.81 -5.23 5.89
N GLU A 7 29.67 -5.04 5.21
CA GLU A 7 29.23 -5.90 4.10
C GLU A 7 29.90 -5.57 2.76
N ASN A 8 30.47 -4.37 2.64
CA ASN A 8 31.16 -3.84 1.46
C ASN A 8 30.41 -4.08 0.12
N PRO A 9 29.12 -3.70 -0.02
CA PRO A 9 28.37 -3.94 -1.25
C PRO A 9 28.79 -2.97 -2.35
N GLU A 10 28.66 -3.36 -3.62
CA GLU A 10 28.84 -2.45 -4.76
C GLU A 10 27.61 -1.56 -4.96
N HIS A 11 26.42 -2.10 -4.66
CA HIS A 11 25.14 -1.43 -4.84
C HIS A 11 24.26 -1.57 -3.60
N VAL A 12 23.48 -0.52 -3.31
CA VAL A 12 22.55 -0.49 -2.18
C VAL A 12 21.14 -0.30 -2.69
N LEU A 13 20.25 -1.23 -2.33
CA LEU A 13 18.84 -1.22 -2.71
C LEU A 13 18.03 -0.69 -1.53
N VAL A 14 17.34 0.43 -1.72
CA VAL A 14 16.53 1.10 -0.69
C VAL A 14 15.08 1.08 -1.14
N PHE A 15 14.22 0.38 -0.40
CA PHE A 15 12.83 0.16 -0.79
C PHE A 15 11.87 0.66 0.31
N GLY A 16 10.84 1.41 -0.09
CA GLY A 16 9.74 1.79 0.79
C GLY A 16 8.98 0.55 1.24
N ALA A 17 8.76 0.43 2.55
CA ALA A 17 8.16 -0.75 3.20
C ALA A 17 6.69 -0.54 3.60
N ASP A 18 6.10 0.58 3.19
CA ASP A 18 4.74 1.03 3.50
C ASP A 18 3.78 0.98 2.30
N HIS A 19 4.28 0.61 1.11
CA HIS A 19 3.46 0.44 -0.09
C HIS A 19 3.09 -1.05 -0.34
N VAL A 20 2.01 -1.29 -1.10
CA VAL A 20 1.56 -2.63 -1.51
C VAL A 20 1.72 -2.79 -3.02
N TYR A 21 2.63 -3.67 -3.43
CA TYR A 21 2.93 -3.97 -4.85
C TYR A 21 3.65 -5.31 -4.98
N ARG A 22 3.84 -5.78 -6.22
CA ARG A 22 4.84 -6.81 -6.57
C ARG A 22 5.83 -6.22 -7.53
N MET A 23 7.11 -6.49 -7.31
CA MET A 23 8.19 -6.06 -8.18
C MET A 23 9.27 -7.13 -8.19
N ASP A 24 9.83 -7.40 -9.36
CA ASP A 24 11.12 -8.07 -9.48
C ASP A 24 12.23 -6.99 -9.47
N PRO A 25 12.96 -6.82 -8.36
CA PRO A 25 14.02 -5.81 -8.28
C PRO A 25 15.23 -6.15 -9.16
N GLY A 26 15.37 -7.40 -9.59
CA GLY A 26 16.47 -7.83 -10.46
C GLY A 26 16.45 -7.11 -11.82
N GLN A 27 15.26 -6.84 -12.37
CA GLN A 27 15.11 -6.11 -13.63
C GLN A 27 15.56 -4.64 -13.50
N MET A 28 15.19 -3.99 -12.39
CA MET A 28 15.67 -2.64 -12.08
C MET A 28 17.19 -2.61 -11.86
N PHE A 29 17.74 -3.63 -11.20
CA PHE A 29 19.17 -3.76 -10.99
C PHE A 29 19.94 -3.94 -12.30
N VAL A 30 19.46 -4.78 -13.23
CA VAL A 30 20.07 -4.94 -14.55
C VAL A 30 20.14 -3.60 -15.27
N GLN A 31 19.03 -2.84 -15.33
CA GLN A 31 19.02 -1.52 -15.95
C GLN A 31 19.99 -0.55 -15.25
N HIS A 32 20.06 -0.56 -13.92
CA HIS A 32 20.96 0.29 -13.14
C HIS A 32 22.43 0.06 -13.55
N VAL A 33 22.84 -1.20 -13.66
CA VAL A 33 24.19 -1.59 -14.08
C VAL A 33 24.46 -1.24 -15.55
N GLU A 34 23.57 -1.61 -16.46
CA GLU A 34 23.74 -1.37 -17.91
C GLU A 34 23.84 0.11 -18.25
N THR A 35 23.07 0.93 -17.55
CA THR A 35 23.04 2.38 -17.77
C THR A 35 24.15 3.11 -17.02
N GLY A 36 24.87 2.42 -16.11
CA GLY A 36 25.90 3.01 -15.27
C GLY A 36 25.40 4.12 -14.36
N ALA A 37 24.11 4.15 -14.01
CA ALA A 37 23.52 5.20 -13.18
C ALA A 37 24.20 5.28 -11.80
N GLY A 38 24.33 6.48 -11.24
CA GLY A 38 24.70 6.64 -9.82
C GLY A 38 23.52 6.26 -8.93
N ILE A 39 22.31 6.61 -9.37
CA ILE A 39 21.06 6.16 -8.77
C ILE A 39 20.02 5.82 -9.85
N THR A 40 19.27 4.75 -9.62
CA THR A 40 18.04 4.45 -10.37
C THR A 40 16.83 4.59 -9.46
N VAL A 41 15.81 5.33 -9.91
CA VAL A 41 14.56 5.59 -9.17
C VAL A 41 13.41 4.85 -9.84
N ALA A 42 12.72 3.96 -9.13
CA ALA A 42 11.53 3.30 -9.67
C ALA A 42 10.36 4.29 -9.70
N ALA A 43 9.66 4.33 -10.83
CA ALA A 43 8.57 5.26 -11.05
C ALA A 43 7.34 4.57 -11.62
N ILE A 44 6.17 4.99 -11.14
CA ILE A 44 4.87 4.58 -11.67
C ILE A 44 4.26 5.71 -12.48
N ARG A 45 3.50 5.35 -13.51
CA ARG A 45 2.72 6.30 -14.31
C ARG A 45 1.40 6.59 -13.61
N MET A 46 1.11 7.86 -13.36
CA MET A 46 -0.09 8.30 -12.64
C MET A 46 -0.75 9.49 -13.35
N PRO A 47 -2.10 9.61 -13.32
CA PRO A 47 -2.77 10.83 -13.75
C PRO A 47 -2.21 12.06 -13.03
N ARG A 48 -1.94 13.14 -13.77
CA ARG A 48 -1.34 14.36 -13.19
C ARG A 48 -2.20 14.98 -12.08
N ALA A 49 -3.52 14.82 -12.14
CA ALA A 49 -4.43 15.33 -11.12
C ALA A 49 -4.21 14.70 -9.73
N GLU A 50 -3.68 13.48 -9.68
CA GLU A 50 -3.50 12.68 -8.46
C GLU A 50 -2.06 12.76 -7.92
N ALA A 51 -1.12 13.30 -8.69
CA ALA A 51 0.32 13.23 -8.37
C ALA A 51 0.84 14.29 -7.39
N HIS A 52 -0.01 15.20 -6.93
CA HIS A 52 0.40 16.37 -6.13
C HIS A 52 0.91 16.01 -4.71
N GLU A 53 0.65 14.79 -4.23
CA GLU A 53 1.12 14.32 -2.93
C GLU A 53 2.47 13.59 -2.99
N PHE A 54 3.05 13.43 -4.18
CA PHE A 54 4.25 12.61 -4.41
C PHE A 54 5.42 13.37 -5.04
N GLY A 55 6.59 12.73 -5.06
CA GLY A 55 7.75 13.17 -5.82
C GLY A 55 7.59 12.83 -7.31
N VAL A 56 7.57 13.85 -8.17
CA VAL A 56 7.33 13.72 -9.62
C VAL A 56 8.63 13.89 -10.40
N ILE A 57 8.85 12.98 -11.34
CA ILE A 57 10.06 12.87 -12.16
C ILE A 57 9.82 13.57 -13.50
N GLU A 58 10.67 14.54 -13.82
CA GLU A 58 10.78 15.13 -15.16
C GLU A 58 11.92 14.46 -15.92
N LEU A 59 11.63 13.90 -17.10
CA LEU A 59 12.65 13.23 -17.92
C LEU A 59 13.39 14.20 -18.83
N ALA A 60 14.65 13.87 -19.10
CA ALA A 60 15.41 14.44 -20.19
C ALA A 60 14.95 13.85 -21.55
N GLU A 61 15.49 14.39 -22.64
CA GLU A 61 15.12 13.98 -24.01
C GLU A 61 15.46 12.51 -24.33
N ASP A 62 16.41 11.91 -23.62
CA ASP A 62 16.79 10.51 -23.79
C ASP A 62 15.76 9.51 -23.23
N GLY A 63 14.75 10.01 -22.51
CA GLY A 63 13.65 9.22 -21.95
C GLY A 63 14.02 8.38 -20.74
N ILE A 64 15.25 8.47 -20.22
CA ILE A 64 15.70 7.68 -19.06
C ILE A 64 16.43 8.50 -18.00
N THR A 65 17.13 9.56 -18.38
CA THR A 65 17.80 10.44 -17.43
C THR A 65 16.77 11.33 -16.75
N ILE A 66 16.85 11.44 -15.43
CA ILE A 66 16.01 12.36 -14.66
C ILE A 66 16.62 13.75 -14.84
N LYS A 67 15.84 14.66 -15.44
CA LYS A 67 16.23 16.07 -15.62
C LYS A 67 15.98 16.87 -14.35
N ALA A 68 14.84 16.63 -13.70
CA ALA A 68 14.47 17.28 -12.46
C ALA A 68 13.58 16.36 -11.62
N PHE A 69 13.69 16.50 -10.30
CA PHE A 69 12.84 15.84 -9.32
C PHE A 69 12.05 16.90 -8.57
N HIS A 70 10.73 16.82 -8.65
CA HIS A 70 9.80 17.81 -8.10
C HIS A 70 9.06 17.20 -6.92
N GLU A 71 9.36 17.65 -5.71
CA GLU A 71 8.67 17.16 -4.51
C GLU A 71 7.31 17.86 -4.35
N LYS A 72 6.22 17.09 -4.45
CA LYS A 72 4.82 17.54 -4.25
C LYS A 72 4.46 18.80 -5.05
N PRO A 73 4.66 18.80 -6.38
CA PRO A 73 4.39 19.97 -7.21
C PRO A 73 2.89 20.22 -7.34
N SER A 74 2.50 21.50 -7.34
CA SER A 74 1.12 21.90 -7.63
C SER A 74 0.73 21.70 -9.10
N ASP A 75 1.70 21.72 -10.01
CA ASP A 75 1.54 21.39 -11.43
C ASP A 75 2.58 20.33 -11.83
N PRO A 76 2.23 19.02 -11.71
CA PRO A 76 3.14 17.94 -12.05
C PRO A 76 3.58 17.98 -13.51
N PRO A 77 4.89 17.86 -13.83
CA PRO A 77 5.35 17.79 -15.20
C PRO A 77 4.77 16.57 -15.92
N ALA A 78 4.40 16.75 -17.19
CA ALA A 78 3.87 15.68 -18.00
C ALA A 78 4.98 14.72 -18.46
N MET A 79 4.63 13.45 -18.59
CA MET A 79 5.47 12.45 -19.21
C MET A 79 5.56 12.71 -20.73
N PRO A 80 6.75 12.65 -21.36
CA PRO A 80 6.89 12.78 -22.80
C PRO A 80 5.96 11.82 -23.57
N GLY A 81 5.19 12.36 -24.52
CA GLY A 81 4.21 11.58 -25.30
C GLY A 81 2.88 11.29 -24.59
N HIS A 82 2.75 11.60 -23.29
CA HIS A 82 1.56 11.33 -22.48
C HIS A 82 1.19 12.57 -21.63
N PRO A 83 0.49 13.57 -22.19
CA PRO A 83 0.26 14.87 -21.54
C PRO A 83 -0.59 14.82 -20.26
N ASP A 84 -1.40 13.77 -20.10
CA ASP A 84 -2.29 13.56 -18.97
C ASP A 84 -1.65 12.72 -17.85
N LEU A 85 -0.47 12.14 -18.11
CA LEU A 85 0.26 11.30 -17.17
C LEU A 85 1.55 11.97 -16.72
N CYS A 86 2.04 11.56 -15.56
CA CYS A 86 3.37 11.88 -15.06
C CYS A 86 4.03 10.63 -14.47
N LEU A 87 5.33 10.72 -14.22
CA LEU A 87 6.08 9.68 -13.53
C LEU A 87 6.23 10.06 -12.07
N VAL A 88 5.73 9.22 -11.19
CA VAL A 88 5.76 9.41 -9.74
C VAL A 88 6.75 8.42 -9.13
N SER A 89 7.65 8.91 -8.28
CA SER A 89 8.58 8.07 -7.51
C SER A 89 7.81 7.12 -6.61
N MET A 90 8.15 5.83 -6.68
CA MET A 90 7.58 4.80 -5.81
C MET A 90 8.29 4.70 -4.45
N GLY A 91 9.33 5.51 -4.21
CA GLY A 91 10.17 5.39 -3.01
C GLY A 91 11.14 4.20 -3.03
N ASN A 92 11.40 3.62 -4.21
CA ASN A 92 12.36 2.53 -4.40
C ASN A 92 13.54 3.01 -5.23
N TYR A 93 14.75 2.77 -4.71
CA TYR A 93 16.00 3.29 -5.24
C TYR A 93 17.06 2.20 -5.30
N ILE A 94 17.90 2.25 -6.33
CA ILE A 94 19.17 1.50 -6.39
C ILE A 94 20.29 2.50 -6.52
N PHE A 95 21.22 2.48 -5.57
CA PHE A 95 22.41 3.33 -5.60
C PHE A 95 23.65 2.51 -5.94
N LYS A 96 24.60 3.13 -6.63
CA LYS A 96 26.00 2.78 -6.46
C LYS A 96 26.45 3.23 -5.07
N ARG A 97 27.18 2.36 -4.37
CA ARG A 97 27.53 2.62 -2.97
C ARG A 97 28.35 3.92 -2.80
N ASP A 98 29.36 4.12 -3.62
CA ASP A 98 30.25 5.28 -3.56
C ASP A 98 29.48 6.60 -3.76
N VAL A 99 28.59 6.63 -4.74
CA VAL A 99 27.67 7.75 -4.99
C VAL A 99 26.75 8.01 -3.80
N MET A 100 26.21 6.96 -3.18
CA MET A 100 25.36 7.08 -2.01
C MET A 100 26.12 7.65 -0.81
N GLU A 101 27.32 7.14 -0.53
CA GLU A 101 28.16 7.60 0.57
C GLU A 101 28.57 9.06 0.39
N GLU A 102 29.00 9.45 -0.81
CA GLU A 102 29.33 10.83 -1.13
C GLU A 102 28.13 11.76 -0.92
N ALA A 103 26.97 11.43 -1.48
CA ALA A 103 25.77 12.24 -1.35
C ALA A 103 25.32 12.38 0.12
N LEU A 104 25.39 11.30 0.90
CA LEU A 104 25.02 11.32 2.32
C LEU A 104 26.02 12.10 3.19
N ILE A 105 27.31 12.06 2.87
CA ILE A 105 28.32 12.86 3.58
C ILE A 105 28.09 14.35 3.31
N ILE A 106 27.90 14.73 2.05
CA ILE A 106 27.63 16.11 1.65
C ILE A 106 26.35 16.63 2.33
N ASP A 107 25.27 15.84 2.30
CA ASP A 107 23.99 16.20 2.92
C ASP A 107 24.09 16.33 4.44
N ALA A 108 24.88 15.48 5.11
CA ALA A 108 25.08 15.55 6.56
C ALA A 108 25.83 16.82 7.01
N GLU A 109 26.61 17.44 6.12
CA GLU A 109 27.30 18.71 6.38
C GLU A 109 26.43 19.95 6.07
N ASP A 110 25.30 19.78 5.36
CA ASP A 110 24.38 20.86 5.01
C ASP A 110 23.36 21.12 6.12
N ILE A 111 23.52 22.26 6.81
CA ILE A 111 22.65 22.70 7.91
C ILE A 111 21.24 23.09 7.46
N GLU A 112 21.03 23.37 6.17
CA GLU A 112 19.71 23.71 5.61
C GLU A 112 18.99 22.46 5.09
N SER A 113 19.67 21.31 5.07
CA SER A 113 19.06 20.05 4.65
C SER A 113 18.01 19.58 5.67
N ARG A 114 16.98 18.90 5.16
CA ARG A 114 16.02 18.16 5.97
C ARG A 114 16.40 16.69 6.12
N HIS A 115 17.54 16.30 5.53
CA HIS A 115 18.06 14.93 5.50
C HIS A 115 17.04 13.93 4.94
N ASP A 116 16.36 14.32 3.86
CA ASP A 116 15.34 13.54 3.17
C ASP A 116 15.86 13.07 1.81
N LEU A 117 15.60 11.81 1.46
CA LEU A 117 15.98 11.28 0.14
C LEU A 117 15.33 12.06 -1.00
N GLY A 118 13.99 12.14 -1.04
CA GLY A 118 13.26 12.82 -2.11
C GLY A 118 13.45 14.34 -2.10
N GLY A 119 13.60 14.94 -0.93
CA GLY A 119 13.77 16.38 -0.77
C GLY A 119 15.18 16.91 -1.03
N ASN A 120 16.22 16.12 -0.74
CA ASN A 120 17.61 16.60 -0.74
C ASN A 120 18.53 15.73 -1.61
N ILE A 121 18.60 14.42 -1.35
CA ILE A 121 19.55 13.51 -2.02
C ILE A 121 19.22 13.30 -3.50
N ILE A 122 17.98 12.96 -3.84
CA ILE A 122 17.56 12.72 -5.23
C ILE A 122 17.71 13.99 -6.09
N PRO A 123 17.27 15.18 -5.64
CA PRO A 123 17.50 16.41 -6.39
C PRO A 123 18.98 16.74 -6.58
N PHE A 124 19.84 16.47 -5.60
CA PHE A 124 21.30 16.65 -5.73
C PHE A 124 21.87 15.74 -6.83
N LEU A 125 21.60 14.43 -6.76
CA LEU A 125 22.10 13.47 -7.75
C LEU A 125 21.53 13.69 -9.15
N THR A 126 20.28 14.17 -9.22
CA THR A 126 19.63 14.57 -10.46
C THR A 126 20.37 15.74 -11.13
N LYS A 127 20.73 16.78 -10.35
CA LYS A 127 21.50 17.93 -10.87
C LYS A 127 22.89 17.55 -11.37
N ASN A 128 23.48 16.50 -10.80
CA ASN A 128 24.78 15.97 -11.22
C ASN A 128 24.70 15.05 -12.46
N GLY A 129 23.48 14.76 -12.96
CA GLY A 129 23.29 13.88 -14.12
C GLY A 129 23.45 12.39 -13.81
N GLU A 130 23.37 12.00 -12.53
CA GLU A 130 23.61 10.62 -12.08
C GLU A 130 22.33 9.80 -11.93
N ALA A 131 21.17 10.46 -11.95
CA ALA A 131 19.88 9.86 -11.69
C ALA A 131 19.17 9.40 -12.97
N LYS A 132 18.74 8.14 -12.97
CA LYS A 132 17.95 7.54 -14.06
C LYS A 132 16.64 6.97 -13.53
N VAL A 133 15.60 6.98 -14.35
CA VAL A 133 14.30 6.39 -14.00
C VAL A 133 14.26 4.91 -14.38
N TYR A 134 13.57 4.10 -13.59
CA TYR A 134 13.10 2.77 -13.97
C TYR A 134 11.58 2.82 -14.03
N ASP A 135 11.02 2.66 -15.23
CA ASP A 135 9.56 2.68 -15.42
C ASP A 135 8.95 1.34 -15.00
N PHE A 136 8.18 1.35 -13.92
CA PHE A 136 7.55 0.18 -13.33
C PHE A 136 6.55 -0.50 -14.27
N ALA A 137 6.01 0.21 -15.27
CA ALA A 137 5.15 -0.39 -16.29
C ALA A 137 5.86 -1.48 -17.12
N ASN A 138 7.20 -1.46 -17.14
CA ASN A 138 8.03 -2.46 -17.81
C ASN A 138 8.42 -3.64 -16.92
N ASN A 139 8.15 -3.57 -15.60
CA ASN A 139 8.45 -4.69 -14.71
C ASN A 139 7.51 -5.86 -14.99
N VAL A 140 8.07 -7.07 -14.99
CA VAL A 140 7.31 -8.30 -15.24
C VAL A 140 7.49 -9.23 -14.05
N VAL A 141 6.41 -9.56 -13.36
CA VAL A 141 6.43 -10.50 -12.25
C VAL A 141 5.91 -11.86 -12.73
N PRO A 142 6.64 -12.98 -12.49
CA PRO A 142 6.17 -14.31 -12.82
C PRO A 142 4.76 -14.60 -12.28
N GLY A 143 3.88 -15.15 -13.12
CA GLY A 143 2.49 -15.48 -12.77
C GLY A 143 1.54 -14.28 -12.67
N GLU A 144 1.96 -13.07 -13.02
CA GLU A 144 1.05 -11.92 -13.17
C GLU A 144 0.13 -12.08 -14.39
N THR A 145 -0.99 -11.37 -14.34
CA THR A 145 -2.00 -11.24 -15.38
C THR A 145 -2.08 -9.78 -15.81
N GLU A 146 -2.69 -9.50 -16.96
CA GLU A 146 -2.93 -8.11 -17.39
C GLU A 146 -3.73 -7.26 -16.38
N ARG A 147 -4.44 -7.89 -15.44
CA ARG A 147 -5.27 -7.21 -14.46
C ARG A 147 -4.51 -6.78 -13.20
N ASP A 148 -3.54 -7.57 -12.76
CA ASP A 148 -2.72 -7.28 -11.57
C ASP A 148 -1.33 -6.72 -11.91
N LYS A 149 -0.97 -6.69 -13.20
CA LYS A 149 0.22 -6.00 -13.69
C LYS A 149 0.19 -4.52 -13.29
N GLY A 150 1.31 -4.05 -12.73
CA GLY A 150 1.47 -2.66 -12.33
C GLY A 150 0.64 -2.24 -11.12
N TYR A 151 0.08 -3.19 -10.35
CA TYR A 151 -0.61 -2.87 -9.11
C TYR A 151 0.36 -2.24 -8.09
N TRP A 152 0.01 -1.04 -7.64
CA TRP A 152 0.69 -0.32 -6.58
C TRP A 152 -0.31 0.53 -5.80
N ARG A 153 -0.21 0.49 -4.47
CA ARG A 153 -0.98 1.34 -3.55
C ARG A 153 -0.04 1.91 -2.51
N ASP A 154 -0.16 3.20 -2.25
CA ASP A 154 0.57 3.90 -1.19
C ASP A 154 -0.04 3.69 0.20
N VAL A 155 -1.35 3.41 0.25
CA VAL A 155 -2.12 3.15 1.48
C VAL A 155 -2.02 4.30 2.50
N GLY A 156 -1.80 5.54 2.03
CA GLY A 156 -1.50 6.71 2.87
C GLY A 156 -2.70 7.33 3.59
N SER A 157 -3.92 7.01 3.16
CA SER A 157 -5.17 7.50 3.76
C SER A 157 -6.08 6.35 4.22
N ILE A 158 -7.07 6.65 5.08
CA ILE A 158 -8.07 5.67 5.53
C ILE A 158 -8.83 5.08 4.34
N ASP A 159 -9.21 5.94 3.39
CA ASP A 159 -9.93 5.53 2.18
C ASP A 159 -9.04 4.63 1.30
N ALA A 160 -7.78 5.01 1.07
CA ALA A 160 -6.83 4.19 0.31
C ALA A 160 -6.56 2.84 0.99
N TYR A 161 -6.47 2.81 2.32
CA TYR A 161 -6.36 1.58 3.11
C TYR A 161 -7.58 0.67 2.94
N TYR A 162 -8.78 1.24 3.02
CA TYR A 162 -10.02 0.51 2.82
C TYR A 162 -10.12 -0.04 1.40
N ASP A 163 -9.89 0.79 0.38
CA ASP A 163 -9.98 0.43 -1.02
C ASP A 163 -8.98 -0.67 -1.39
N ALA A 164 -7.74 -0.61 -0.89
CA ALA A 164 -6.74 -1.66 -1.09
C ALA A 164 -7.18 -3.02 -0.51
N HIS A 165 -7.97 -3.04 0.57
CA HIS A 165 -8.57 -4.28 1.07
C HIS A 165 -9.74 -4.72 0.18
N MET A 166 -10.59 -3.78 -0.23
CA MET A 166 -11.77 -4.10 -1.05
C MET A 166 -11.39 -4.60 -2.45
N ASP A 167 -10.23 -4.18 -2.97
CA ASP A 167 -9.63 -4.71 -4.20
C ASP A 167 -9.49 -6.24 -4.16
N LEU A 168 -9.32 -6.85 -2.97
CA LEU A 168 -9.19 -8.30 -2.77
C LEU A 168 -10.50 -9.09 -2.91
N VAL A 169 -11.63 -8.46 -2.59
CA VAL A 169 -12.96 -9.11 -2.56
C VAL A 169 -13.83 -8.75 -3.74
N SER A 170 -13.31 -7.91 -4.65
CA SER A 170 -13.93 -7.70 -5.96
C SER A 170 -14.01 -9.02 -6.74
N VAL A 171 -15.06 -9.19 -7.57
CA VAL A 171 -15.31 -10.41 -8.39
C VAL A 171 -14.07 -10.83 -9.19
N HIS A 172 -13.25 -9.86 -9.57
CA HIS A 172 -11.97 -10.07 -10.21
C HIS A 172 -10.92 -9.20 -9.49
N PRO A 173 -10.20 -9.76 -8.51
CA PRO A 173 -9.25 -9.01 -7.71
C PRO A 173 -8.19 -8.34 -8.58
N ILE A 174 -7.93 -7.06 -8.32
CA ILE A 174 -6.85 -6.31 -8.98
C ILE A 174 -5.50 -6.68 -8.35
N PHE A 175 -5.49 -7.18 -7.11
CA PHE A 175 -4.32 -7.76 -6.46
C PHE A 175 -4.52 -9.26 -6.20
N ASN A 176 -3.87 -10.10 -7.01
CA ASN A 176 -4.07 -11.55 -6.97
C ASN A 176 -3.24 -12.22 -5.85
N LEU A 177 -3.85 -12.56 -4.72
CA LEU A 177 -3.18 -13.29 -3.63
C LEU A 177 -2.81 -14.75 -3.96
N TYR A 178 -3.25 -15.28 -5.10
CA TYR A 178 -3.10 -16.69 -5.47
C TYR A 178 -1.97 -16.96 -6.47
N ASN A 179 -1.17 -15.95 -6.82
CA ASN A 179 0.04 -16.13 -7.61
C ASN A 179 1.10 -16.95 -6.83
N ARG A 180 1.34 -18.19 -7.26
CA ARG A 180 2.30 -19.11 -6.63
C ARG A 180 3.73 -19.00 -7.19
N GLU A 181 3.90 -18.36 -8.33
CA GLU A 181 5.22 -18.11 -8.93
C GLU A 181 5.92 -16.93 -8.24
N TRP A 182 5.15 -16.01 -7.65
CA TRP A 182 5.65 -14.92 -6.82
C TRP A 182 4.92 -14.82 -5.46
N PRO A 183 5.21 -15.74 -4.52
CA PRO A 183 4.48 -15.86 -3.28
C PRO A 183 4.75 -14.68 -2.33
N LEU A 184 3.71 -14.28 -1.59
CA LEU A 184 3.84 -13.33 -0.48
C LEU A 184 4.17 -14.11 0.80
N LEU A 185 5.33 -13.84 1.39
CA LEU A 185 5.74 -14.44 2.65
C LEU A 185 5.21 -13.61 3.82
N THR A 186 4.63 -14.28 4.81
CA THR A 186 4.17 -13.67 6.05
C THR A 186 4.25 -14.69 7.18
N ASN A 187 3.98 -14.26 8.41
CA ASN A 187 3.97 -15.11 9.59
C ASN A 187 2.55 -15.25 10.16
N PRO A 188 1.69 -16.11 9.58
CA PRO A 188 0.35 -16.29 10.09
C PRO A 188 0.37 -17.07 11.42
N PRO A 189 -0.51 -16.75 12.38
CA PRO A 189 -0.65 -17.56 13.59
C PRO A 189 -1.17 -18.96 13.24
N SER A 190 -0.75 -19.96 14.02
CA SER A 190 -1.22 -21.35 13.88
C SER A 190 -2.68 -21.49 14.36
N LEU A 191 -3.63 -21.16 13.49
CA LEU A 191 -5.07 -21.20 13.75
C LEU A 191 -5.77 -22.30 12.94
N PRO A 192 -6.91 -22.84 13.42
CA PRO A 192 -7.70 -23.80 12.66
C PRO A 192 -8.34 -23.15 11.42
N PRO A 193 -8.89 -23.94 10.48
CA PRO A 193 -9.69 -23.40 9.38
C PRO A 193 -10.87 -22.55 9.87
N ALA A 194 -11.33 -21.61 9.04
CA ALA A 194 -12.55 -20.86 9.31
C ALA A 194 -13.76 -21.81 9.41
N LYS A 195 -14.63 -21.57 10.39
CA LYS A 195 -15.82 -22.39 10.68
C LYS A 195 -17.10 -21.62 10.38
N PHE A 196 -17.96 -22.21 9.57
CA PHE A 196 -19.31 -21.73 9.29
C PHE A 196 -20.33 -22.68 9.92
N SER A 197 -21.31 -22.13 10.65
CA SER A 197 -22.36 -22.92 11.31
C SER A 197 -23.66 -22.14 11.42
N GLU A 198 -24.77 -22.83 11.72
CA GLU A 198 -26.11 -22.22 11.92
C GLU A 198 -26.58 -21.36 10.73
N SER A 199 -26.29 -21.79 9.50
CA SER A 199 -26.55 -21.04 8.28
C SER A 199 -25.78 -19.71 8.16
N GLY A 200 -24.70 -19.54 8.92
CA GLY A 200 -23.74 -18.47 8.71
C GLY A 200 -23.04 -18.61 7.36
N GLY A 201 -22.80 -17.48 6.69
CA GLY A 201 -22.32 -17.47 5.32
C GLY A 201 -21.48 -16.25 4.97
N ALA A 202 -20.75 -16.35 3.87
CA ALA A 202 -19.94 -15.28 3.32
C ALA A 202 -20.11 -15.23 1.80
N HIS A 203 -20.39 -14.04 1.27
CA HIS A 203 -20.56 -13.76 -0.15
C HIS A 203 -19.57 -12.68 -0.56
N ASP A 204 -18.85 -12.89 -1.67
CA ASP A 204 -17.82 -11.95 -2.17
C ASP A 204 -16.90 -11.47 -1.04
N SER A 205 -16.36 -12.40 -0.26
CA SER A 205 -15.65 -12.09 0.99
C SER A 205 -14.49 -13.05 1.19
N ILE A 206 -13.44 -12.56 1.86
CA ILE A 206 -12.31 -13.38 2.32
C ILE A 206 -12.42 -13.55 3.82
N VAL A 207 -12.27 -14.78 4.31
CA VAL A 207 -12.36 -15.10 5.74
C VAL A 207 -11.09 -15.80 6.21
N GLY A 208 -10.39 -15.16 7.14
CA GLY A 208 -9.16 -15.65 7.74
C GLY A 208 -9.37 -16.87 8.65
N ALA A 209 -8.27 -17.59 8.89
CA ALA A 209 -8.22 -18.75 9.77
C ALA A 209 -8.66 -18.41 11.21
N GLY A 210 -9.19 -19.38 11.94
CA GLY A 210 -9.68 -19.23 13.31
C GLY A 210 -11.03 -18.53 13.44
N SER A 211 -11.56 -17.96 12.36
CA SER A 211 -12.83 -17.25 12.39
C SER A 211 -14.04 -18.17 12.49
N ILE A 212 -15.08 -17.74 13.22
CA ILE A 212 -16.32 -18.48 13.45
C ILE A 212 -17.50 -17.60 13.03
N ILE A 213 -18.19 -18.00 11.96
CA ILE A 213 -19.38 -17.34 11.44
C ILE A 213 -20.59 -18.21 11.79
N ALA A 214 -21.28 -17.86 12.89
CA ALA A 214 -22.37 -18.65 13.46
C ALA A 214 -23.72 -17.93 13.28
N GLY A 215 -24.38 -18.20 12.17
CA GLY A 215 -25.68 -17.59 11.82
C GLY A 215 -25.62 -16.12 11.42
N GLY A 216 -24.44 -15.54 11.26
CA GLY A 216 -24.22 -14.21 10.69
C GLY A 216 -23.91 -14.24 9.19
N ILE A 217 -24.12 -13.11 8.51
CA ILE A 217 -23.91 -12.96 7.08
C ILE A 217 -22.82 -11.92 6.81
N LEU A 218 -21.81 -12.33 6.04
CA LEU A 218 -20.77 -11.45 5.50
C LEU A 218 -21.04 -11.20 4.01
N HIS A 219 -20.89 -9.96 3.56
CA HIS A 219 -20.99 -9.59 2.15
C HIS A 219 -19.93 -8.56 1.77
N GLY A 220 -19.18 -8.77 0.69
CA GLY A 220 -18.21 -7.78 0.20
C GLY A 220 -17.15 -7.38 1.25
N SER A 221 -16.70 -8.31 2.10
CA SER A 221 -15.94 -7.98 3.30
C SER A 221 -14.63 -8.75 3.42
N VAL A 222 -13.60 -8.10 3.98
CA VAL A 222 -12.32 -8.72 4.29
C VAL A 222 -12.28 -8.98 5.80
N VAL A 223 -12.32 -10.26 6.16
CA VAL A 223 -12.31 -10.71 7.54
C VAL A 223 -10.96 -11.34 7.85
N SER A 224 -10.22 -10.72 8.77
CA SER A 224 -8.93 -11.25 9.22
C SER A 224 -9.09 -12.55 10.02
N TYR A 225 -8.00 -12.99 10.64
CA TYR A 225 -8.00 -14.20 11.44
C TYR A 225 -8.63 -14.00 12.83
N ASP A 226 -9.10 -15.09 13.42
CA ASP A 226 -9.74 -15.12 14.74
C ASP A 226 -10.87 -14.09 14.86
N VAL A 227 -11.86 -14.10 13.97
CA VAL A 227 -13.03 -13.20 14.05
C VAL A 227 -14.29 -14.00 14.35
N THR A 228 -15.15 -13.52 15.24
CA THR A 228 -16.45 -14.16 15.50
C THR A 228 -17.60 -13.30 15.04
N VAL A 229 -18.57 -13.90 14.34
CA VAL A 229 -19.80 -13.22 13.92
C VAL A 229 -21.01 -14.00 14.43
N GLY A 230 -21.77 -13.34 15.29
CA GLY A 230 -22.94 -13.88 15.98
C GLY A 230 -24.20 -14.00 15.11
N ARG A 231 -25.25 -14.55 15.70
CA ARG A 231 -26.48 -14.93 15.02
C ARG A 231 -27.24 -13.70 14.54
N GLY A 232 -27.65 -13.70 13.28
CA GLY A 232 -28.42 -12.61 12.67
C GLY A 232 -27.63 -11.31 12.53
N ALA A 233 -26.31 -11.33 12.79
CA ALA A 233 -25.46 -10.19 12.50
C ALA A 233 -25.23 -10.05 10.99
N ILE A 234 -25.13 -8.81 10.52
CA ILE A 234 -24.90 -8.48 9.12
C ILE A 234 -23.65 -7.60 9.05
N VAL A 235 -22.67 -8.02 8.24
CA VAL A 235 -21.46 -7.25 7.95
C VAL A 235 -21.33 -7.08 6.44
N GLU A 236 -21.33 -5.83 5.98
CA GLU A 236 -21.33 -5.47 4.56
C GLU A 236 -20.22 -4.44 4.27
N GLY A 237 -19.43 -4.66 3.22
CA GLY A 237 -18.41 -3.69 2.78
C GLY A 237 -17.46 -3.31 3.91
N SER A 238 -16.90 -4.27 4.65
CA SER A 238 -16.15 -3.96 5.87
C SER A 238 -14.83 -4.71 5.97
N VAL A 239 -13.88 -4.08 6.64
CA VAL A 239 -12.58 -4.67 6.99
C VAL A 239 -12.59 -4.98 8.48
N LEU A 240 -12.55 -6.27 8.83
CA LEU A 240 -12.50 -6.73 10.22
C LEU A 240 -11.07 -7.18 10.54
N MET A 241 -10.38 -6.42 11.39
CA MET A 241 -9.02 -6.74 11.83
C MET A 241 -9.00 -7.93 12.81
N PRO A 242 -7.82 -8.47 13.15
CA PRO A 242 -7.72 -9.64 14.02
C PRO A 242 -8.50 -9.53 15.34
N SER A 243 -9.08 -10.65 15.77
CA SER A 243 -9.73 -10.76 17.09
C SER A 243 -10.98 -9.89 17.27
N VAL A 244 -11.59 -9.38 16.19
CA VAL A 244 -12.88 -8.68 16.24
C VAL A 244 -14.00 -9.65 16.66
N ARG A 245 -14.95 -9.16 17.46
CA ARG A 245 -16.11 -9.92 17.96
C ARG A 245 -17.38 -9.16 17.61
N ILE A 246 -18.20 -9.72 16.72
CA ILE A 246 -19.50 -9.17 16.35
C ILE A 246 -20.61 -9.94 17.08
N GLY A 247 -21.36 -9.24 17.92
CA GLY A 247 -22.48 -9.77 18.68
C GLY A 247 -23.71 -10.10 17.82
N ASP A 248 -24.65 -10.81 18.42
CA ASP A 248 -25.90 -11.21 17.76
C ASP A 248 -26.69 -9.99 17.29
N LYS A 249 -27.28 -10.08 16.08
CA LYS A 249 -28.16 -9.06 15.50
C LYS A 249 -27.51 -7.67 15.32
N SER A 250 -26.18 -7.59 15.39
CA SER A 250 -25.45 -6.36 15.12
C SER A 250 -25.36 -6.08 13.61
N ILE A 251 -25.25 -4.81 13.23
CA ILE A 251 -25.11 -4.39 11.83
C ILE A 251 -23.82 -3.58 11.70
N VAL A 252 -22.96 -3.95 10.76
CA VAL A 252 -21.72 -3.24 10.45
C VAL A 252 -21.65 -2.99 8.94
N ARG A 253 -21.51 -1.72 8.54
CA ARG A 253 -21.46 -1.31 7.14
C ARG A 253 -20.34 -0.31 6.89
N ASN A 254 -19.59 -0.48 5.80
CA ASN A 254 -18.60 0.49 5.32
C ASN A 254 -17.62 0.94 6.42
N ALA A 255 -17.09 -0.04 7.16
CA ALA A 255 -16.30 0.21 8.35
C ALA A 255 -14.99 -0.60 8.38
N ILE A 256 -13.97 0.00 8.97
CA ILE A 256 -12.76 -0.67 9.44
C ILE A 256 -12.90 -0.84 10.95
N LEU A 257 -12.99 -2.09 11.42
CA LEU A 257 -12.93 -2.41 12.85
C LEU A 257 -11.53 -2.87 13.19
N ASP A 258 -10.80 -2.08 13.98
CA ASP A 258 -9.44 -2.41 14.39
C ASP A 258 -9.39 -3.59 15.39
N LYS A 259 -8.18 -4.07 15.67
CA LYS A 259 -7.90 -5.30 16.42
C LYS A 259 -8.66 -5.31 17.75
N ASN A 260 -9.26 -6.45 18.08
CA ASN A 260 -9.97 -6.69 19.33
C ASN A 260 -11.21 -5.81 19.56
N VAL A 261 -11.76 -5.16 18.54
CA VAL A 261 -13.04 -4.46 18.67
C VAL A 261 -14.15 -5.45 19.01
N VAL A 262 -15.01 -5.06 19.96
CA VAL A 262 -16.19 -5.84 20.37
C VAL A 262 -17.44 -5.05 20.05
N VAL A 263 -18.25 -5.53 19.12
CA VAL A 263 -19.56 -4.98 18.80
C VAL A 263 -20.58 -5.76 19.62
N GLU A 264 -21.27 -5.10 20.54
CA GLU A 264 -22.26 -5.74 21.41
C GLU A 264 -23.51 -6.16 20.63
N PRO A 265 -24.27 -7.15 21.13
CA PRO A 265 -25.49 -7.60 20.48
C PRO A 265 -26.47 -6.43 20.19
N GLY A 266 -26.94 -6.37 18.95
CA GLY A 266 -27.86 -5.35 18.46
C GLY A 266 -27.23 -3.98 18.16
N ALA A 267 -25.92 -3.79 18.40
CA ALA A 267 -25.24 -2.55 18.07
C ALA A 267 -25.11 -2.34 16.56
N GLN A 268 -25.12 -1.09 16.14
CA GLN A 268 -25.14 -0.68 14.74
C GLN A 268 -24.00 0.29 14.44
N ILE A 269 -23.32 0.07 13.31
CA ILE A 269 -22.25 0.88 12.74
C ILE A 269 -22.53 1.01 11.23
N GLY A 270 -22.54 2.23 10.69
CA GLY A 270 -22.86 2.50 9.30
C GLY A 270 -24.35 2.43 8.98
N VAL A 271 -25.20 2.65 9.99
CA VAL A 271 -26.66 2.70 9.85
C VAL A 271 -27.20 4.10 10.10
N ASP A 272 -26.72 4.76 11.16
CA ASP A 272 -27.03 6.15 11.48
C ASP A 272 -25.74 6.96 11.46
N LEU A 273 -25.45 7.58 10.32
CA LEU A 273 -24.21 8.32 10.09
C LEU A 273 -24.06 9.52 11.03
N GLU A 274 -25.16 10.15 11.47
CA GLU A 274 -25.09 11.26 12.43
C GLU A 274 -24.66 10.76 13.80
N ARG A 275 -25.21 9.64 14.25
CA ARG A 275 -24.76 8.97 15.48
C ARG A 275 -23.32 8.49 15.37
N ASP A 276 -22.93 7.94 14.22
CA ASP A 276 -21.58 7.43 14.01
C ASP A 276 -20.54 8.55 14.01
N ARG A 277 -20.84 9.72 13.42
CA ARG A 277 -19.97 10.92 13.46
C ARG A 277 -19.69 11.42 14.87
N GLN A 278 -20.60 11.20 15.80
CA GLN A 278 -20.41 11.58 17.21
C GLN A 278 -19.54 10.60 17.99
N ARG A 279 -19.34 9.39 17.46
CA ARG A 279 -18.72 8.26 18.19
C ARG A 279 -17.38 7.84 17.59
N PHE A 280 -17.23 7.96 16.27
CA PHE A 280 -16.15 7.35 15.51
C PHE A 280 -15.53 8.33 14.53
N THR A 281 -14.31 8.01 14.11
CA THR A 281 -13.69 8.70 12.98
C THR A 281 -14.37 8.26 11.69
N ILE A 282 -14.68 9.22 10.81
CA ILE A 282 -15.19 8.95 9.47
C ILE A 282 -14.28 9.63 8.47
N SER A 283 -13.78 8.88 7.49
CA SER A 283 -12.93 9.40 6.42
C SER A 283 -13.70 10.32 5.46
N PRO A 284 -13.01 11.11 4.62
CA PRO A 284 -13.66 11.86 3.54
C PRO A 284 -14.51 10.99 2.61
N GLY A 285 -14.08 9.77 2.29
CA GLY A 285 -14.85 8.80 1.50
C GLY A 285 -16.03 8.14 2.25
N GLY A 286 -16.21 8.45 3.54
CA GLY A 286 -17.34 7.98 4.33
C GLY A 286 -17.11 6.66 5.07
N ILE A 287 -15.86 6.18 5.13
CA ILE A 287 -15.49 4.95 5.81
C ILE A 287 -15.37 5.21 7.32
N ILE A 288 -16.08 4.40 8.10
CA ILE A 288 -16.10 4.50 9.57
C ILE A 288 -14.93 3.71 10.15
N VAL A 289 -14.20 4.29 11.10
CA VAL A 289 -13.08 3.62 11.78
C VAL A 289 -13.37 3.49 13.27
N VAL A 290 -13.36 2.25 13.75
CA VAL A 290 -13.46 1.93 15.17
C VAL A 290 -12.09 1.50 15.69
N GLY A 291 -11.56 2.28 16.64
CA GLY A 291 -10.20 2.09 17.17
C GLY A 291 -10.01 0.78 17.95
N LYS A 292 -8.74 0.39 18.10
CA LYS A 292 -8.32 -0.84 18.77
C LYS A 292 -8.99 -1.06 20.12
N GLY A 293 -9.56 -2.26 20.32
CA GLY A 293 -10.10 -2.70 21.61
C GLY A 293 -11.37 -1.96 22.06
N VAL A 294 -11.94 -1.09 21.22
CA VAL A 294 -13.17 -0.37 21.55
C VAL A 294 -14.34 -1.35 21.65
N ARG A 295 -15.21 -1.11 22.64
CA ARG A 295 -16.48 -1.79 22.81
C ARG A 295 -17.61 -0.90 22.32
N VAL A 296 -18.32 -1.35 21.30
CA VAL A 296 -19.43 -0.63 20.67
C VAL A 296 -20.74 -1.13 21.25
N THR A 297 -21.40 -0.30 22.04
CA THR A 297 -22.71 -0.57 22.64
C THR A 297 -23.85 -0.24 21.67
N ALA A 298 -25.03 -0.84 21.91
CA ALA A 298 -26.26 -0.57 21.15
C ALA A 298 -26.77 0.88 21.31
#